data_AF-A0A498IKV9-F1
#
_entry.id   AF-A0A498IKV9-F1
#
_cell.length_a   1.000
_cell.length_b   1.000
_cell.length_c   1.000
_cell.angle_alpha   90.00
_cell.angle_beta   90.00
_cell.angle_gamma   90.00
#
_symmetry.space_group_name_H-M   'P 1'
#
loop_
_entity.id
_entity.type
_entity.pdbx_description
1 polymer ?
#
loop_
_entity_poly.entity_id
_entity_poly.type
_entity_poly.pdbx_seq_one_letter_code
_entity_poly.pdbx_strand_id
1 'polypeptide(L)'
;MWVDVFKNFKKANEFICLAGQSTQAVTGTYNLFRASQVLFPGETILEEAKEFSTKFLREKQASNELIDKWVIMKDLPGEVEYALDVPWYASLPRLEARFYIQQYGGGDDVWIGKVLYRMPYVNNNLYLELAKLDYNNCQTLHLIEWDNIQKWYAECKLEDYGLSRRSLLLAYFVAAASTFEPERSNERLAWAKSTSLIETIGSHFKEETPEQRRAFVHEFRTTKMNTNKKRQGLIETLLATIHHFSMDAMAAHSQNISHPLRQAWENWLLKWQEKGDMHQDEAALLVETINQIAGISLSEGPLLSNDLDHNQLLKITNRVCNRLRCYQNQKHKVNKNGSYIVTTKEIESDMQQLVQMVLQKPLHGAESDMQQLARSFYYCAYSDPETINHHITKVLFERVI
;
A
#
# COMPACT_ATOMS: atom_id res chain seq x y z
N MET A 1 9.62 -2.19 28.04
CA MET A 1 9.60 -1.46 26.75
C MET A 1 10.60 -2.15 25.85
N TRP A 2 10.15 -2.77 24.75
CA TRP A 2 11.01 -3.57 23.87
C TRP A 2 12.08 -2.74 23.14
N VAL A 3 11.82 -1.46 22.91
CA VAL A 3 12.76 -0.53 22.25
C VAL A 3 13.91 -0.03 23.13
N ASP A 4 13.85 -0.26 24.45
CA ASP A 4 14.94 0.12 25.36
C ASP A 4 16.24 -0.63 25.05
N VAL A 5 16.17 -1.76 24.31
CA VAL A 5 17.35 -2.51 23.87
C VAL A 5 18.33 -1.64 23.06
N PHE A 6 17.84 -0.64 22.33
CA PHE A 6 18.67 0.29 21.55
C PHE A 6 19.48 1.26 22.43
N LYS A 7 19.07 1.49 23.69
CA LYS A 7 19.82 2.33 24.63
C LYS A 7 21.20 1.76 24.94
N ASN A 8 21.38 0.44 24.85
CA ASN A 8 22.68 -0.22 25.03
C ASN A 8 23.70 0.17 23.96
N PHE A 9 23.23 0.66 22.82
CA PHE A 9 24.03 1.00 21.65
C PHE A 9 24.10 2.51 21.39
N LYS A 10 23.36 3.32 22.17
CA LYS A 10 23.39 4.78 22.07
C LYS A 10 24.53 5.35 22.89
N LYS A 11 25.37 6.20 22.28
CA LYS A 11 26.42 6.97 22.95
C LYS A 11 26.32 8.43 22.52
N ALA A 12 25.92 9.30 23.44
CA ALA A 12 25.56 10.69 23.14
C ALA A 12 24.49 10.74 22.02
N ASN A 13 24.80 11.37 20.88
CA ASN A 13 23.89 11.52 19.74
C ASN A 13 24.14 10.48 18.62
N GLU A 14 24.96 9.46 18.89
CA GLU A 14 25.31 8.43 17.91
C GLU A 14 24.88 7.05 18.36
N PHE A 15 24.71 6.14 17.40
CA PHE A 15 24.53 4.71 17.65
C PHE A 15 25.77 3.95 17.18
N ILE A 16 26.23 3.00 17.99
CA ILE A 16 27.40 2.16 17.71
C ILE A 16 27.00 0.70 17.63
N CYS A 17 27.54 -0.05 16.66
CA CYS A 17 27.16 -1.45 16.44
C CYS A 17 27.58 -2.38 17.60
N LEU A 18 28.71 -2.09 18.25
CA LEU A 18 29.23 -2.84 19.39
C LEU A 18 29.69 -1.88 20.47
N ALA A 19 29.21 -2.10 21.71
CA ALA A 19 29.63 -1.32 22.86
C ALA A 19 31.16 -1.38 23.02
N GLY A 20 31.84 -0.23 22.95
CA GLY A 20 33.29 -0.12 23.04
C GLY A 20 34.05 -0.06 21.71
N GLN A 21 33.37 -0.21 20.56
CA GLN A 21 33.96 0.04 19.24
C GLN A 21 33.52 1.39 18.68
N SER A 22 34.37 2.00 17.84
CA SER A 22 34.07 3.26 17.14
C SER A 22 33.59 3.07 15.69
N THR A 23 33.67 1.85 15.15
CA THR A 23 33.31 1.60 13.74
C THR A 23 31.81 1.34 13.58
N GLN A 24 31.14 2.22 12.83
CA GLN A 24 29.76 2.05 12.36
C GLN A 24 29.78 1.27 11.03
N ALA A 25 29.15 0.11 11.00
CA ALA A 25 29.00 -0.67 9.77
C ALA A 25 27.79 -0.19 8.97
N VAL A 26 27.87 -0.23 7.62
CA VAL A 26 26.78 0.20 6.73
C VAL A 26 25.57 -0.70 6.94
N THR A 27 25.73 -2.01 6.94
CA THR A 27 24.66 -3.00 7.17
C THR A 27 24.05 -2.89 8.55
N GLY A 28 24.86 -2.67 9.59
CA GLY A 28 24.38 -2.46 10.96
C GLY A 28 23.50 -1.20 11.07
N THR A 29 23.93 -0.11 10.44
CA THR A 29 23.19 1.16 10.44
C THR A 29 21.96 1.10 9.52
N TYR A 30 22.05 0.36 8.41
CA TYR A 30 20.92 0.06 7.52
C TYR A 30 19.83 -0.74 8.24
N ASN A 31 20.20 -1.76 9.00
CA ASN A 31 19.24 -2.51 9.81
C ASN A 31 18.63 -1.65 10.93
N LEU A 32 19.42 -0.77 11.57
CA LEU A 32 18.90 0.21 12.52
C LEU A 32 17.90 1.16 11.86
N PHE A 33 18.21 1.65 10.65
CA PHE A 33 17.32 2.49 9.87
C PHE A 33 15.99 1.78 9.61
N ARG A 34 16.00 0.56 9.06
CA ARG A 34 14.76 -0.22 8.82
C ARG A 34 13.97 -0.45 10.11
N ALA A 35 14.63 -0.84 11.20
CA ALA A 35 13.98 -1.06 12.50
C ALA A 35 13.36 0.23 13.06
N SER A 36 13.99 1.38 12.85
CA SER A 36 13.46 2.67 13.31
C SER A 36 12.19 3.11 12.58
N GLN A 37 11.87 2.54 11.41
CA GLN A 37 10.68 2.94 10.63
C GLN A 37 9.37 2.32 11.14
N VAL A 38 9.43 1.32 12.01
CA VAL A 38 8.25 0.69 12.64
C VAL A 38 7.96 1.22 14.04
N LEU A 39 8.45 2.41 14.36
CA LEU A 39 8.33 3.02 15.69
C LEU A 39 6.88 3.31 16.10
N PHE A 40 6.59 3.13 17.38
CA PHE A 40 5.29 3.48 17.97
C PHE A 40 5.30 4.90 18.55
N PRO A 41 4.11 5.52 18.72
CA PRO A 41 4.02 6.86 19.28
C PRO A 41 4.73 6.98 20.63
N GLY A 42 5.63 7.97 20.76
CA GLY A 42 6.39 8.25 21.98
C GLY A 42 7.71 7.48 22.12
N GLU A 43 8.08 6.61 21.17
CA GLU A 43 9.35 5.88 21.17
C GLU A 43 10.53 6.75 20.69
N THR A 44 10.88 7.76 21.48
CA THR A 44 11.94 8.74 21.19
C THR A 44 13.29 8.14 20.78
N ILE A 45 13.69 7.00 21.36
CA ILE A 45 14.94 6.32 21.01
C ILE A 45 14.98 5.88 19.53
N LEU A 46 13.82 5.51 18.97
CA LEU A 46 13.73 5.13 17.56
C LEU A 46 13.64 6.35 16.65
N GLU A 47 13.07 7.47 17.10
CA GLU A 47 13.12 8.74 16.37
C GLU A 47 14.57 9.20 16.19
N GLU A 48 15.36 9.18 17.27
CA GLU A 48 16.79 9.48 17.24
C GLU A 48 17.57 8.48 16.38
N ALA A 49 17.24 7.18 16.45
CA ALA A 49 17.85 6.15 15.62
C ALA A 49 17.58 6.38 14.13
N LYS A 50 16.34 6.78 13.77
CA LYS A 50 15.95 7.11 12.40
C LYS A 50 16.75 8.29 11.87
N GLU A 51 16.85 9.36 12.66
CA GLU A 51 17.60 10.57 12.28
C GLU A 51 19.09 10.25 12.08
N PHE A 52 19.72 9.60 13.07
CA PHE A 52 21.12 9.20 13.00
C PHE A 52 21.41 8.32 11.79
N SER A 53 20.64 7.24 11.63
CA SER A 53 20.89 6.25 10.58
C SER A 53 20.63 6.80 9.19
N THR A 54 19.59 7.63 9.01
CA THR A 54 19.33 8.32 7.73
C THR A 54 20.51 9.20 7.34
N LYS A 55 21.00 10.02 8.29
CA LYS A 55 22.14 10.91 8.06
C LYS A 55 23.39 10.13 7.66
N PHE A 56 23.74 9.10 8.45
CA PHE A 56 24.89 8.25 8.18
C PHE A 56 24.84 7.60 6.79
N LEU A 57 23.70 7.00 6.43
CA LEU A 57 23.56 6.30 5.15
C LEU A 57 23.60 7.26 3.97
N ARG A 58 23.00 8.46 4.07
CA ARG A 58 23.08 9.50 3.03
C ARG A 58 24.50 10.05 2.86
N GLU A 59 25.26 10.22 3.96
CA GLU A 59 26.68 10.60 3.91
C GLU A 59 27.53 9.53 3.20
N LYS A 60 27.26 8.25 3.49
CA LYS A 60 27.92 7.12 2.82
C LYS A 60 27.54 7.01 1.34
N GLN A 61 26.27 7.25 1.00
CA GLN A 61 25.81 7.34 -0.39
C GLN A 61 26.53 8.45 -1.15
N ALA A 62 26.60 9.66 -0.59
CA ALA A 62 27.24 10.82 -1.22
C ALA A 62 28.76 10.64 -1.41
N SER A 63 29.39 9.85 -0.53
CA SER A 63 30.83 9.55 -0.60
C SER A 63 31.15 8.31 -1.43
N ASN A 64 30.14 7.64 -2.00
CA ASN A 64 30.27 6.35 -2.68
C ASN A 64 30.94 5.27 -1.79
N GLU A 65 30.60 5.27 -0.50
CA GLU A 65 31.13 4.39 0.54
C GLU A 65 30.05 3.45 1.11
N LEU A 66 29.04 3.11 0.30
CA LEU A 66 28.05 2.07 0.64
C LEU A 66 28.64 0.66 0.49
N ILE A 67 29.73 0.44 1.21
CA ILE A 67 30.47 -0.82 1.31
C ILE A 67 30.51 -1.25 2.77
N ASP A 68 30.38 -2.55 3.01
CA ASP A 68 30.39 -3.08 4.36
C ASP A 68 31.70 -3.83 4.68
N LYS A 69 32.14 -3.73 5.92
CA LYS A 69 33.36 -4.39 6.42
C LYS A 69 33.14 -5.88 6.68
N TRP A 70 31.90 -6.29 6.92
CA TRP A 70 31.53 -7.62 7.40
C TRP A 70 30.88 -8.49 6.32
N VAL A 71 30.58 -7.94 5.15
CA VAL A 71 29.97 -8.68 4.04
C VAL A 71 30.32 -8.07 2.69
N ILE A 72 30.56 -8.94 1.70
CA ILE A 72 30.69 -8.60 0.29
C ILE A 72 29.38 -9.03 -0.37
N MET A 73 28.54 -8.05 -0.72
CA MET A 73 27.22 -8.27 -1.31
C MET A 73 27.21 -7.89 -2.78
N LYS A 74 26.34 -8.52 -3.56
CA LYS A 74 26.13 -8.16 -4.97
C LYS A 74 25.77 -6.68 -5.17
N ASP A 75 24.81 -6.16 -4.40
CA ASP A 75 24.31 -4.78 -4.57
C ASP A 75 23.83 -4.12 -3.27
N LEU A 76 24.74 -3.99 -2.28
CA LEU A 76 24.46 -3.23 -1.07
C LEU A 76 24.09 -1.75 -1.34
N PRO A 77 24.75 -1.03 -2.28
CA PRO A 77 24.36 0.33 -2.62
C PRO A 77 22.89 0.43 -3.06
N GLY A 78 22.43 -0.46 -3.95
CA GLY A 78 21.05 -0.49 -4.41
C GLY A 78 20.04 -0.79 -3.31
N GLU A 79 20.35 -1.70 -2.38
CA GLU A 79 19.47 -1.98 -1.23
C GLU A 79 19.29 -0.75 -0.33
N VAL A 80 20.40 -0.06 -0.03
CA VAL A 80 20.37 1.13 0.83
C VAL A 80 19.68 2.30 0.12
N GLU A 81 19.96 2.51 -1.16
CA GLU A 81 19.32 3.55 -1.97
C GLU A 81 17.80 3.36 -2.04
N TYR A 82 17.34 2.14 -2.36
CA TYR A 82 15.90 1.83 -2.38
C TYR A 82 15.23 2.16 -1.05
N ALA A 83 15.81 1.72 0.07
CA ALA A 83 15.20 1.95 1.39
C ALA A 83 15.21 3.42 1.83
N LEU A 84 16.22 4.19 1.41
CA LEU A 84 16.31 5.61 1.67
C LEU A 84 15.31 6.41 0.83
N ASP A 85 14.99 5.95 -0.37
CA ASP A 85 14.11 6.63 -1.31
C ASP A 85 12.65 6.21 -1.11
N VAL A 86 12.39 4.96 -0.74
CA VAL A 86 11.05 4.40 -0.48
C VAL A 86 10.92 4.04 1.01
N PRO A 87 10.34 4.91 1.85
CA PRO A 87 10.14 4.60 3.26
C PRO A 87 9.20 3.40 3.43
N TRP A 88 9.28 2.73 4.56
CA TRP A 88 8.49 1.53 4.85
C TRP A 88 6.98 1.74 4.72
N TYR A 89 6.48 2.93 5.04
CA TYR A 89 5.08 3.31 4.81
C TYR A 89 4.69 3.36 3.33
N ALA A 90 5.64 3.59 2.42
CA ALA A 90 5.44 3.59 0.97
C ALA A 90 5.90 2.29 0.28
N SER A 91 6.64 1.41 0.96
CA SER A 91 7.23 0.20 0.36
C SER A 91 6.18 -0.91 0.14
N LEU A 92 5.55 -0.93 -1.04
CA LEU A 92 4.56 -1.97 -1.34
C LEU A 92 5.22 -3.35 -1.49
N PRO A 93 4.60 -4.46 -1.01
CA PRO A 93 5.22 -5.78 -0.99
C PRO A 93 5.87 -6.24 -2.30
N ARG A 94 5.17 -6.14 -3.43
CA ARG A 94 5.76 -6.51 -4.73
C ARG A 94 6.81 -5.53 -5.21
N LEU A 95 6.69 -4.26 -4.85
CA LEU A 95 7.69 -3.26 -5.21
C LEU A 95 9.03 -3.56 -4.54
N GLU A 96 9.03 -3.80 -3.23
CA GLU A 96 10.25 -4.17 -2.48
C GLU A 96 10.85 -5.47 -3.01
N ALA A 97 10.02 -6.49 -3.21
CA ALA A 97 10.47 -7.76 -3.77
C ALA A 97 11.08 -7.58 -5.18
N ARG A 98 10.51 -6.71 -6.03
CA ARG A 98 10.99 -6.48 -7.39
C ARG A 98 12.43 -5.97 -7.43
N PHE A 99 12.78 -5.04 -6.53
CA PHE A 99 14.14 -4.51 -6.43
C PHE A 99 15.06 -5.51 -5.72
N TYR A 100 14.61 -6.10 -4.62
CA TYR A 100 15.43 -7.02 -3.83
C TYR A 100 15.85 -8.28 -4.61
N ILE A 101 14.99 -8.84 -5.47
CA ILE A 101 15.38 -9.99 -6.31
C ILE A 101 16.56 -9.64 -7.23
N GLN A 102 16.68 -8.39 -7.68
CA GLN A 102 17.83 -7.96 -8.48
C GLN A 102 19.08 -7.72 -7.64
N GLN A 103 18.91 -7.35 -6.38
CA GLN A 103 20.00 -7.01 -5.46
C GLN A 103 20.61 -8.23 -4.78
N TYR A 104 19.79 -9.26 -4.50
CA TYR A 104 20.21 -10.47 -3.81
C TYR A 104 21.30 -11.23 -4.59
N GLY A 105 22.42 -11.52 -3.93
CA GLY A 105 23.59 -12.15 -4.53
C GLY A 105 23.54 -13.68 -4.65
N GLY A 106 22.46 -14.33 -4.17
CA GLY A 106 22.38 -15.78 -4.17
C GLY A 106 23.54 -16.40 -3.39
N GLY A 107 24.21 -17.41 -3.94
CA GLY A 107 25.37 -18.06 -3.31
C GLY A 107 26.69 -17.26 -3.37
N ASP A 108 26.70 -16.12 -4.06
CA ASP A 108 27.92 -15.34 -4.31
C ASP A 108 28.26 -14.36 -3.19
N ASP A 109 27.29 -14.03 -2.31
CA ASP A 109 27.54 -13.19 -1.15
C ASP A 109 28.50 -13.88 -0.16
N VAL A 110 29.48 -13.13 0.34
CA VAL A 110 30.54 -13.64 1.23
C VAL A 110 30.58 -12.84 2.52
N TRP A 111 30.58 -13.53 3.65
CA TRP A 111 30.68 -12.93 4.98
C TRP A 111 32.14 -12.89 5.44
N ILE A 112 32.49 -11.81 6.13
CA ILE A 112 33.85 -11.55 6.63
C ILE A 112 33.84 -11.70 8.15
N GLY A 113 34.47 -12.77 8.64
CA GLY A 113 34.72 -12.98 10.07
C GLY A 113 36.22 -13.03 10.37
N LYS A 114 36.67 -14.02 11.16
CA LYS A 114 38.11 -14.35 11.25
C LYS A 114 38.67 -14.86 9.93
N VAL A 115 37.82 -15.52 9.15
CA VAL A 115 38.05 -16.00 7.79
C VAL A 115 36.84 -15.66 6.94
N LEU A 116 36.98 -15.70 5.62
CA LEU A 116 35.82 -15.63 4.72
C LEU A 116 34.96 -16.88 4.91
N TYR A 117 33.65 -16.68 5.02
CA TYR A 117 32.69 -17.77 5.12
C TYR A 117 31.42 -17.48 4.33
N ARG A 118 30.63 -18.53 4.08
CA ARG A 118 29.31 -18.43 3.43
C ARG A 118 28.26 -18.96 4.36
N MET A 119 27.02 -18.49 4.16
CA MET A 119 25.84 -18.91 4.91
C MET A 119 24.84 -19.55 3.94
N PRO A 120 24.96 -20.84 3.60
CA PRO A 120 24.15 -21.46 2.53
C PRO A 120 22.63 -21.41 2.77
N TYR A 121 22.20 -21.32 4.02
CA TYR A 121 20.78 -21.18 4.38
C TYR A 121 20.28 -19.72 4.37
N VAL A 122 21.15 -18.76 4.10
CA VAL A 122 20.82 -17.33 3.94
C VAL A 122 21.05 -16.89 2.49
N ASN A 123 22.18 -17.33 1.91
CA ASN A 123 22.71 -16.95 0.60
C ASN A 123 22.79 -18.21 -0.28
N ASN A 124 21.80 -18.42 -1.16
CA ASN A 124 21.81 -19.51 -2.13
C ASN A 124 20.99 -19.19 -3.40
N ASN A 125 21.37 -19.84 -4.50
CA ASN A 125 20.74 -19.63 -5.80
C ASN A 125 19.35 -20.26 -5.89
N LEU A 126 19.04 -21.27 -5.06
CA LEU A 126 17.72 -21.90 -5.07
C LEU A 126 16.63 -20.90 -4.65
N TYR A 127 16.90 -20.08 -3.62
CA TYR A 127 15.97 -19.03 -3.18
C TYR A 127 15.78 -17.95 -4.24
N LEU A 128 16.88 -17.55 -4.90
CA LEU A 128 16.83 -16.56 -5.98
C LEU A 128 15.99 -17.07 -7.17
N GLU A 129 16.26 -18.29 -7.64
CA GLU A 129 15.54 -18.89 -8.77
C GLU A 129 14.06 -19.11 -8.45
N LEU A 130 13.74 -19.56 -7.22
CA LEU A 130 12.35 -19.67 -6.77
C LEU A 130 11.66 -18.30 -6.74
N ALA A 131 12.32 -17.27 -6.21
CA ALA A 131 11.75 -15.93 -6.13
C ALA A 131 11.49 -15.33 -7.52
N LYS A 132 12.40 -15.54 -8.49
CA LYS A 132 12.20 -15.14 -9.89
C LYS A 132 11.00 -15.85 -10.51
N LEU A 133 10.88 -17.17 -10.31
CA LEU A 133 9.78 -17.96 -10.86
C LEU A 133 8.44 -17.54 -10.26
N ASP A 134 8.35 -17.43 -8.92
CA ASP A 134 7.15 -16.98 -8.21
C ASP A 134 6.71 -15.58 -8.66
N TYR A 135 7.66 -14.64 -8.69
CA TYR A 135 7.38 -13.26 -9.10
C TYR A 135 6.82 -13.21 -10.52
N ASN A 136 7.48 -13.90 -11.46
CA ASN A 136 7.07 -13.92 -12.86
C ASN A 136 5.72 -14.63 -13.07
N ASN A 137 5.39 -15.65 -12.27
CA ASN A 137 4.09 -16.31 -12.33
C ASN A 137 2.97 -15.36 -11.88
N CYS A 138 3.16 -14.67 -10.75
CA CYS A 138 2.23 -13.64 -10.28
C CYS A 138 2.07 -12.52 -11.31
N GLN A 139 3.18 -12.00 -11.85
CA GLN A 139 3.16 -10.94 -12.86
C GLN A 139 2.39 -11.36 -14.13
N THR A 140 2.52 -12.61 -14.56
CA THR A 140 1.77 -13.13 -15.72
C THR A 140 0.26 -13.10 -15.48
N LEU A 141 -0.18 -13.51 -14.29
CA LEU A 141 -1.59 -13.38 -13.89
C LEU A 141 -2.02 -11.90 -13.86
N HIS A 142 -1.19 -11.03 -13.28
CA HIS A 142 -1.51 -9.60 -13.19
C HIS A 142 -1.65 -8.94 -14.56
N LEU A 143 -0.93 -9.40 -15.59
CA LEU A 143 -1.09 -8.92 -16.96
C LEU A 143 -2.42 -9.37 -17.59
N ILE A 144 -2.87 -10.59 -17.30
CA ILE A 144 -4.18 -11.09 -17.74
C ILE A 144 -5.31 -10.29 -17.09
N GLU A 145 -5.19 -10.06 -15.78
CA GLU A 145 -6.11 -9.23 -15.01
C GLU A 145 -6.16 -7.79 -15.52
N TRP A 146 -5.01 -7.22 -15.89
CA TRP A 146 -4.93 -5.88 -16.48
C TRP A 146 -5.71 -5.79 -17.80
N ASP A 147 -5.52 -6.76 -18.71
CA ASP A 147 -6.29 -6.83 -19.96
C ASP A 147 -7.80 -6.90 -19.71
N ASN A 148 -8.23 -7.68 -18.70
CA ASN A 148 -9.64 -7.76 -18.30
C ASN A 148 -10.17 -6.42 -17.74
N ILE A 149 -9.37 -5.70 -16.94
CA ILE A 149 -9.74 -4.37 -16.42
C ILE A 149 -9.87 -3.36 -17.56
N GLN A 150 -8.98 -3.39 -18.55
CA GLN A 150 -9.07 -2.51 -19.72
C GLN A 150 -10.34 -2.77 -20.54
N LYS A 151 -10.74 -4.03 -20.71
CA LYS A 151 -12.02 -4.39 -21.34
C LYS A 151 -13.20 -3.87 -20.55
N TRP A 152 -13.23 -4.09 -19.23
CA TRP A 152 -14.27 -3.55 -18.35
C TRP A 152 -14.37 -2.01 -18.43
N TYR A 153 -13.24 -1.31 -18.42
CA TYR A 153 -13.19 0.15 -18.56
C TYR A 153 -13.83 0.63 -19.87
N ALA A 154 -13.52 -0.03 -20.99
CA ALA A 154 -14.07 0.30 -22.30
C ALA A 154 -15.57 -0.02 -22.42
N GLU A 155 -16.01 -1.18 -21.92
CA GLU A 155 -17.42 -1.59 -21.92
C GLU A 155 -18.30 -0.64 -21.09
N CYS A 156 -17.78 -0.17 -19.97
CA CYS A 156 -18.45 0.76 -19.07
C CYS A 156 -18.33 2.22 -19.52
N LYS A 157 -17.55 2.50 -20.57
CA LYS A 157 -17.28 3.85 -21.09
C LYS A 157 -16.84 4.83 -20.01
N LEU A 158 -15.98 4.39 -19.09
CA LEU A 158 -15.56 5.22 -17.94
C LEU A 158 -14.75 6.45 -18.39
N GLU A 159 -14.16 6.41 -19.59
CA GLU A 159 -13.52 7.56 -20.23
C GLU A 159 -14.50 8.73 -20.44
N ASP A 160 -15.75 8.43 -20.84
CA ASP A 160 -16.80 9.43 -21.07
C ASP A 160 -17.21 10.15 -19.77
N TYR A 161 -16.95 9.52 -18.62
CA TYR A 161 -17.18 10.09 -17.29
C TYR A 161 -15.91 10.70 -16.67
N GLY A 162 -14.83 10.81 -17.44
CA GLY A 162 -13.62 11.52 -17.05
C GLY A 162 -12.59 10.68 -16.28
N LEU A 163 -12.68 9.35 -16.27
CA LEU A 163 -11.63 8.49 -15.73
C LEU A 163 -10.52 8.31 -16.76
N SER A 164 -9.31 8.76 -16.44
CA SER A 164 -8.16 8.59 -17.33
C SER A 164 -7.60 7.16 -17.30
N ARG A 165 -7.03 6.69 -18.41
CA ARG A 165 -6.31 5.39 -18.45
C ARG A 165 -5.15 5.32 -17.46
N ARG A 166 -4.49 6.47 -17.19
CA ARG A 166 -3.41 6.56 -16.21
C ARG A 166 -3.92 6.29 -14.79
N SER A 167 -5.08 6.85 -14.45
CA SER A 167 -5.75 6.62 -13.17
C SER A 167 -6.18 5.17 -13.00
N LEU A 168 -6.76 4.57 -14.06
CA LEU A 168 -7.11 3.16 -14.09
C LEU A 168 -5.89 2.26 -13.85
N LEU A 169 -4.78 2.53 -14.55
CA LEU A 169 -3.54 1.78 -14.39
C LEU A 169 -2.94 1.94 -12.99
N LEU A 170 -2.97 3.15 -12.44
CA LEU A 170 -2.49 3.41 -11.08
C LEU A 170 -3.34 2.66 -10.05
N ALA A 171 -4.67 2.72 -10.15
CA ALA A 171 -5.57 2.00 -9.24
C ALA A 171 -5.30 0.49 -9.26
N TYR A 172 -5.09 -0.07 -10.45
CA TYR A 172 -4.76 -1.49 -10.58
C TYR A 172 -3.36 -1.82 -10.05
N PHE A 173 -2.34 -1.05 -10.43
CA PHE A 173 -0.96 -1.24 -9.96
C PHE A 173 -0.88 -1.24 -8.44
N VAL A 174 -1.53 -0.29 -7.78
CA VAL A 174 -1.48 -0.15 -6.32
C VAL A 174 -2.15 -1.33 -5.63
N ALA A 175 -3.28 -1.83 -6.16
CA ALA A 175 -3.92 -3.05 -5.66
C ALA A 175 -3.03 -4.28 -5.87
N ALA A 176 -2.46 -4.43 -7.07
CA ALA A 176 -1.61 -5.57 -7.43
C ALA A 176 -0.26 -5.59 -6.70
N ALA A 177 0.31 -4.42 -6.41
CA ALA A 177 1.56 -4.32 -5.67
C ALA A 177 1.37 -4.59 -4.16
N SER A 178 0.16 -4.38 -3.65
CA SER A 178 -0.24 -4.59 -2.25
C SER A 178 -0.69 -6.02 -1.95
N THR A 179 -1.56 -6.58 -2.79
CA THR A 179 -2.21 -7.89 -2.60
C THR A 179 -1.94 -8.77 -3.82
N PHE A 180 -0.77 -9.39 -3.90
CA PHE A 180 -0.26 -9.94 -5.16
C PHE A 180 -0.60 -11.40 -5.40
N GLU A 181 -1.01 -12.11 -4.36
CA GLU A 181 -1.19 -13.55 -4.33
C GLU A 181 -2.25 -13.99 -5.36
N PRO A 182 -2.01 -15.06 -6.15
CA PRO A 182 -2.97 -15.51 -7.16
C PRO A 182 -4.39 -15.75 -6.62
N GLU A 183 -4.50 -16.34 -5.44
CA GLU A 183 -5.74 -16.66 -4.74
C GLU A 183 -6.55 -15.42 -4.32
N ARG A 184 -5.91 -14.24 -4.23
CA ARG A 184 -6.53 -12.97 -3.85
C ARG A 184 -6.92 -12.09 -5.06
N SER A 185 -7.08 -12.71 -6.23
CA SER A 185 -7.46 -12.03 -7.48
C SER A 185 -8.76 -11.22 -7.34
N ASN A 186 -9.81 -11.81 -6.74
CA ASN A 186 -11.10 -11.14 -6.57
C ASN A 186 -10.97 -9.86 -5.72
N GLU A 187 -10.18 -9.92 -4.65
CA GLU A 187 -9.92 -8.78 -3.75
C GLU A 187 -9.19 -7.65 -4.48
N ARG A 188 -8.12 -7.97 -5.23
CA ARG A 188 -7.41 -7.00 -6.08
C ARG A 188 -8.31 -6.33 -7.10
N LEU A 189 -9.05 -7.14 -7.86
CA LEU A 189 -9.89 -6.65 -8.95
C LEU A 189 -10.99 -5.74 -8.40
N ALA A 190 -11.54 -6.09 -7.23
CA ALA A 190 -12.55 -5.29 -6.59
C ALA A 190 -12.00 -3.99 -6.02
N TRP A 191 -10.84 -4.03 -5.37
CA TRP A 191 -10.14 -2.83 -4.94
C TRP A 191 -9.88 -1.88 -6.12
N ALA A 192 -9.29 -2.37 -7.22
CA ALA A 192 -8.97 -1.57 -8.39
C ALA A 192 -10.22 -0.96 -9.05
N LYS A 193 -11.27 -1.77 -9.25
CA LYS A 193 -12.54 -1.33 -9.85
C LYS A 193 -13.29 -0.35 -8.96
N SER A 194 -13.34 -0.58 -7.64
CA SER A 194 -13.97 0.35 -6.68
C SER A 194 -13.25 1.69 -6.63
N THR A 195 -11.92 1.68 -6.57
CA THR A 195 -11.11 2.91 -6.63
C THR A 195 -11.38 3.68 -7.93
N SER A 196 -11.43 2.96 -9.06
CA SER A 196 -11.73 3.56 -10.37
C SER A 196 -13.13 4.17 -10.43
N LEU A 197 -14.15 3.52 -9.85
CA LEU A 197 -15.52 4.03 -9.80
C LEU A 197 -15.64 5.25 -8.88
N ILE A 198 -14.96 5.25 -7.72
CA ILE A 198 -14.89 6.42 -6.83
C ILE A 198 -14.29 7.61 -7.58
N GLU A 199 -13.16 7.42 -8.26
CA GLU A 199 -12.52 8.48 -9.05
C GLU A 199 -13.40 8.93 -10.23
N THR A 200 -14.10 8.01 -10.88
CA THR A 200 -15.04 8.32 -11.97
C THR A 200 -16.18 9.21 -11.48
N ILE A 201 -16.82 8.87 -10.36
CA ILE A 201 -17.87 9.70 -9.75
C ILE A 201 -17.30 11.08 -9.41
N GLY A 202 -16.11 11.13 -8.80
CA GLY A 202 -15.48 12.41 -8.44
C GLY A 202 -15.14 13.29 -9.65
N SER A 203 -14.68 12.68 -10.74
CA SER A 203 -14.37 13.38 -11.99
C SER A 203 -15.63 13.89 -12.68
N HIS A 204 -16.67 13.05 -12.78
CA HIS A 204 -17.93 13.40 -13.42
C HIS A 204 -18.67 14.54 -12.69
N PHE A 205 -18.60 14.56 -11.35
CA PHE A 205 -19.34 15.53 -10.51
C PHE A 205 -18.49 16.72 -10.02
N LYS A 206 -17.31 16.97 -10.61
CA LYS A 206 -16.32 17.95 -10.10
C LYS A 206 -16.85 19.40 -10.02
N GLU A 207 -17.77 19.78 -10.91
CA GLU A 207 -18.35 21.14 -10.99
C GLU A 207 -19.85 21.16 -10.65
N GLU A 208 -20.37 20.05 -10.10
CA GLU A 208 -21.82 19.83 -9.99
C GLU A 208 -22.44 20.31 -8.67
N THR A 209 -23.72 20.70 -8.75
CA THR A 209 -24.46 21.27 -7.63
C THR A 209 -24.85 20.20 -6.60
N PRO A 210 -25.10 20.57 -5.32
CA PRO A 210 -25.63 19.64 -4.32
C PRO A 210 -26.92 18.92 -4.75
N GLU A 211 -27.74 19.55 -5.60
CA GLU A 211 -28.97 18.98 -6.15
C GLU A 211 -28.68 17.80 -7.08
N GLN A 212 -27.67 17.92 -7.96
CA GLN A 212 -27.29 16.84 -8.88
C GLN A 212 -26.73 15.63 -8.11
N ARG A 213 -25.93 15.89 -7.07
CA ARG A 213 -25.47 14.85 -6.14
C ARG A 213 -26.65 14.15 -5.45
N ARG A 214 -27.62 14.91 -4.94
CA ARG A 214 -28.85 14.35 -4.34
C ARG A 214 -29.64 13.50 -5.32
N ALA A 215 -29.76 13.93 -6.58
CA ALA A 215 -30.45 13.18 -7.62
C ALA A 215 -29.73 11.85 -7.91
N PHE A 216 -28.41 11.86 -8.05
CA PHE A 216 -27.60 10.66 -8.26
C PHE A 216 -27.74 9.64 -7.12
N VAL A 217 -27.64 10.09 -5.87
CA VAL A 217 -27.80 9.20 -4.70
C VAL A 217 -29.22 8.66 -4.62
N HIS A 218 -30.24 9.48 -4.86
CA HIS A 218 -31.63 9.03 -4.90
C HIS A 218 -31.87 7.97 -5.98
N GLU A 219 -31.31 8.18 -7.17
CA GLU A 219 -31.39 7.22 -8.27
C GLU A 219 -30.68 5.90 -7.91
N PHE A 220 -29.50 5.93 -7.30
CA PHE A 220 -28.80 4.72 -6.84
C PHE A 220 -29.63 3.90 -5.83
N ARG A 221 -30.33 4.57 -4.89
CA ARG A 221 -31.18 3.91 -3.88
C ARG A 221 -32.43 3.27 -4.47
N THR A 222 -33.04 3.94 -5.46
CA THR A 222 -34.31 3.50 -6.06
C THR A 222 -34.12 2.50 -7.20
N THR A 223 -32.99 2.56 -7.90
CA THR A 223 -32.70 1.70 -9.05
C THR A 223 -32.48 0.26 -8.59
N LYS A 224 -33.14 -0.68 -9.27
CA LYS A 224 -32.88 -2.11 -9.11
C LYS A 224 -31.98 -2.59 -10.24
N MET A 225 -31.07 -3.50 -9.93
CA MET A 225 -30.22 -4.14 -10.93
C MET A 225 -31.13 -4.86 -11.95
N ASN A 226 -30.98 -4.53 -13.23
CA ASN A 226 -31.62 -5.25 -14.34
C ASN A 226 -30.54 -5.87 -15.23
N THR A 227 -30.40 -7.20 -15.17
CA THR A 227 -29.38 -7.97 -15.91
C THR A 227 -29.56 -7.92 -17.43
N ASN A 228 -30.73 -7.48 -17.92
CA ASN A 228 -31.10 -7.53 -19.34
C ASN A 228 -30.90 -6.20 -20.10
N LYS A 229 -30.50 -5.12 -19.41
CA LYS A 229 -30.19 -3.83 -20.06
C LYS A 229 -28.70 -3.72 -20.36
N LYS A 230 -28.36 -3.17 -21.53
CA LYS A 230 -26.99 -2.71 -21.81
C LYS A 230 -26.62 -1.66 -20.76
N ARG A 231 -25.44 -1.76 -20.15
CA ARG A 231 -24.91 -0.79 -19.17
C ARG A 231 -24.95 0.62 -19.81
N GLN A 232 -25.95 1.41 -19.44
CA GLN A 232 -26.18 2.77 -19.91
C GLN A 232 -26.28 3.68 -18.69
N GLY A 233 -25.15 4.24 -18.29
CA GLY A 233 -25.09 5.15 -17.15
C GLY A 233 -24.08 4.71 -16.09
N LEU A 234 -23.63 5.68 -15.29
CA LEU A 234 -22.70 5.44 -14.20
C LEU A 234 -23.34 4.61 -13.06
N ILE A 235 -24.64 4.80 -12.77
CA ILE A 235 -25.36 4.02 -11.75
C ILE A 235 -25.53 2.57 -12.17
N GLU A 236 -25.93 2.31 -13.42
CA GLU A 236 -26.05 0.94 -13.94
C GLU A 236 -24.68 0.24 -13.93
N THR A 237 -23.62 0.96 -14.26
CA THR A 237 -22.24 0.47 -14.20
C THR A 237 -21.82 0.11 -12.77
N LEU A 238 -22.12 0.97 -11.79
CA LEU A 238 -21.83 0.73 -10.38
C LEU A 238 -22.59 -0.50 -9.86
N LEU A 239 -23.91 -0.57 -10.10
CA LEU A 239 -24.75 -1.69 -9.67
C LEU A 239 -24.34 -3.01 -10.33
N ALA A 240 -23.99 -2.99 -11.62
CA ALA A 240 -23.49 -4.17 -12.33
C ALA A 240 -22.14 -4.64 -11.77
N THR A 241 -21.27 -3.71 -11.39
CA THR A 241 -19.96 -4.04 -10.78
C THR A 241 -20.13 -4.65 -9.39
N ILE A 242 -21.00 -4.07 -8.55
CA ILE A 242 -21.36 -4.65 -7.23
C ILE A 242 -21.96 -6.05 -7.39
N HIS A 243 -22.84 -6.24 -8.37
CA HIS A 243 -23.42 -7.55 -8.65
C HIS A 243 -22.34 -8.57 -9.06
N HIS A 244 -21.39 -8.16 -9.90
CA HIS A 244 -20.28 -9.03 -10.32
C HIS A 244 -19.41 -9.44 -9.12
N PHE A 245 -19.06 -8.50 -8.23
CA PHE A 245 -18.35 -8.84 -6.98
C PHE A 245 -19.12 -9.86 -6.14
N SER A 246 -20.44 -9.69 -6.03
CA SER A 246 -21.27 -10.66 -5.32
C SER A 246 -21.28 -12.03 -5.99
N MET A 247 -21.22 -12.11 -7.32
CA MET A 247 -21.12 -13.39 -8.02
C MET A 247 -19.77 -14.07 -7.79
N ASP A 248 -18.69 -13.29 -7.80
CA ASP A 248 -17.33 -13.80 -7.54
C ASP A 248 -17.20 -14.31 -6.09
N ALA A 249 -17.74 -13.57 -5.12
CA ALA A 249 -17.78 -14.00 -3.71
C ALA A 249 -18.71 -15.20 -3.48
N MET A 250 -19.84 -15.28 -4.18
CA MET A 250 -20.70 -16.47 -4.17
C MET A 250 -19.97 -17.69 -4.70
N ALA A 251 -19.19 -17.55 -5.78
CA ALA A 251 -18.42 -18.64 -6.36
C ALA A 251 -17.26 -19.10 -5.47
N ALA A 252 -16.58 -18.16 -4.80
CA ALA A 252 -15.42 -18.46 -3.96
C ALA A 252 -15.78 -18.92 -2.54
N HIS A 253 -16.80 -18.32 -1.92
CA HIS A 253 -17.09 -18.46 -0.49
C HIS A 253 -18.55 -18.83 -0.18
N SER A 254 -19.41 -19.00 -1.20
CA SER A 254 -20.85 -19.23 -1.03
C SER A 254 -21.57 -18.14 -0.21
N GLN A 255 -21.05 -16.90 -0.24
CA GLN A 255 -21.60 -15.75 0.48
C GLN A 255 -22.23 -14.73 -0.47
N ASN A 256 -23.46 -14.31 -0.15
CA ASN A 256 -24.15 -13.27 -0.91
C ASN A 256 -23.87 -11.90 -0.30
N ILE A 257 -22.90 -11.20 -0.87
CA ILE A 257 -22.46 -9.89 -0.41
C ILE A 257 -23.11 -8.72 -1.19
N SER A 258 -24.06 -8.99 -2.08
CA SER A 258 -24.73 -7.96 -2.89
C SER A 258 -25.38 -6.87 -2.02
N HIS A 259 -26.10 -7.27 -0.97
CA HIS A 259 -26.75 -6.33 -0.05
C HIS A 259 -25.73 -5.57 0.83
N PRO A 260 -24.79 -6.23 1.55
CA PRO A 260 -23.73 -5.55 2.29
C PRO A 260 -22.94 -4.54 1.45
N LEU A 261 -22.49 -4.93 0.25
CA LEU A 261 -21.75 -4.03 -0.63
C LEU A 261 -22.60 -2.85 -1.10
N ARG A 262 -23.86 -3.08 -1.47
CA ARG A 262 -24.76 -2.00 -1.86
C ARG A 262 -24.96 -1.00 -0.73
N GLN A 263 -25.09 -1.49 0.50
CA GLN A 263 -25.21 -0.65 1.70
C GLN A 263 -23.93 0.14 1.98
N ALA A 264 -22.74 -0.47 1.81
CA ALA A 264 -21.45 0.21 1.96
C ALA A 264 -21.32 1.38 0.96
N TRP A 265 -21.66 1.13 -0.32
CA TRP A 265 -21.69 2.17 -1.35
C TRP A 265 -22.74 3.25 -1.08
N GLU A 266 -23.94 2.89 -0.61
CA GLU A 266 -24.98 3.85 -0.23
C GLU A 266 -24.50 4.77 0.91
N ASN A 267 -23.88 4.20 1.95
CA ASN A 267 -23.35 4.95 3.08
C ASN A 267 -22.27 5.96 2.65
N TRP A 268 -21.36 5.54 1.78
CA TRP A 268 -20.32 6.42 1.25
C TRP A 268 -20.94 7.53 0.36
N LEU A 269 -21.87 7.18 -0.53
CA LEU A 269 -22.56 8.14 -1.39
C LEU A 269 -23.35 9.19 -0.58
N LEU A 270 -24.00 8.81 0.52
CA LEU A 270 -24.72 9.74 1.39
C LEU A 270 -23.77 10.76 2.04
N LYS A 271 -22.60 10.31 2.51
CA LYS A 271 -21.61 11.22 3.10
C LYS A 271 -20.99 12.16 2.07
N TRP A 272 -20.71 11.65 0.86
CA TRP A 272 -20.28 12.46 -0.26
C TRP A 272 -21.34 13.50 -0.66
N GLN A 273 -22.62 13.12 -0.71
CA GLN A 273 -23.72 14.02 -1.00
C GLN A 273 -23.76 15.21 -0.02
N GLU A 274 -23.57 14.95 1.28
CA GLU A 274 -23.59 15.99 2.32
C GLU A 274 -22.38 16.92 2.25
N LYS A 275 -21.17 16.36 2.13
CA LYS A 275 -19.93 17.12 2.34
C LYS A 275 -19.22 17.53 1.06
N GLY A 276 -19.53 16.89 -0.06
CA GLY A 276 -18.89 17.13 -1.36
C GLY A 276 -17.45 16.66 -1.46
N ASP A 277 -16.91 16.04 -0.41
CA ASP A 277 -15.57 15.46 -0.41
C ASP A 277 -15.65 13.98 -0.73
N MET A 278 -15.16 13.61 -1.92
CA MET A 278 -15.09 12.24 -2.43
C MET A 278 -14.13 11.35 -1.64
N HIS A 279 -13.08 11.96 -1.08
CA HIS A 279 -12.04 11.23 -0.39
C HIS A 279 -12.48 10.83 1.00
N GLN A 280 -13.47 11.53 1.56
CA GLN A 280 -13.95 11.21 2.88
C GLN A 280 -14.59 9.82 2.91
N ASP A 281 -14.01 8.95 3.74
CA ASP A 281 -14.45 7.56 3.93
C ASP A 281 -14.26 6.68 2.68
N GLU A 282 -13.44 7.11 1.71
CA GLU A 282 -12.97 6.30 0.57
C GLU A 282 -12.32 5.01 1.08
N ALA A 283 -11.44 5.11 2.08
CA ALA A 283 -10.77 3.94 2.64
C ALA A 283 -11.75 3.00 3.35
N ALA A 284 -12.80 3.51 4.00
CA ALA A 284 -13.82 2.69 4.65
C ALA A 284 -14.52 1.80 3.63
N LEU A 285 -14.93 2.40 2.51
CA LEU A 285 -15.59 1.69 1.42
C LEU A 285 -14.68 0.63 0.80
N LEU A 286 -13.39 0.95 0.61
CA LEU A 286 -12.42 0.01 0.05
C LEU A 286 -12.15 -1.17 1.00
N VAL A 287 -11.93 -0.90 2.29
CA VAL A 287 -11.75 -1.97 3.31
C VAL A 287 -12.97 -2.87 3.37
N GLU A 288 -14.17 -2.30 3.43
CA GLU A 288 -15.41 -3.07 3.46
C GLU A 288 -15.55 -3.93 2.20
N THR A 289 -15.25 -3.36 1.02
CA THR A 289 -15.29 -4.10 -0.24
C THR A 289 -14.32 -5.29 -0.24
N ILE A 290 -13.08 -5.07 0.20
CA ILE A 290 -12.04 -6.11 0.24
C ILE A 290 -12.44 -7.20 1.23
N ASN A 291 -12.83 -6.84 2.45
CA ASN A 291 -13.20 -7.80 3.50
C ASN A 291 -14.40 -8.67 3.11
N GLN A 292 -15.46 -8.06 2.53
CA GLN A 292 -16.64 -8.78 2.09
C GLN A 292 -16.30 -9.79 0.97
N ILE A 293 -15.43 -9.41 0.04
CA ILE A 293 -15.03 -10.29 -1.07
C ILE A 293 -14.09 -11.40 -0.60
N ALA A 294 -13.26 -11.13 0.40
CA ALA A 294 -12.43 -12.14 1.08
C ALA A 294 -13.25 -13.12 1.95
N GLY A 295 -14.58 -12.92 2.05
CA GLY A 295 -15.46 -13.76 2.86
C GLY A 295 -15.36 -13.50 4.37
N ILE A 296 -14.74 -12.40 4.77
CA ILE A 296 -14.59 -11.98 6.17
C ILE A 296 -15.91 -11.33 6.62
N SER A 297 -16.87 -12.15 7.04
CA SER A 297 -18.12 -11.66 7.61
C SER A 297 -17.88 -11.15 9.05
N LEU A 298 -17.79 -9.83 9.20
CA LEU A 298 -17.73 -9.16 10.51
C LEU A 298 -19.07 -9.21 11.27
N SER A 299 -20.16 -9.66 10.61
CA SER A 299 -21.52 -9.57 11.14
C SER A 299 -22.01 -10.82 11.87
N GLU A 300 -21.31 -11.96 11.81
CA GLU A 300 -21.79 -13.22 12.39
C GLU A 300 -20.68 -13.97 13.16
N GLY A 301 -20.36 -13.49 14.36
CA GLY A 301 -19.48 -14.20 15.30
C GLY A 301 -19.57 -13.66 16.74
N PRO A 302 -19.48 -14.51 17.78
CA PRO A 302 -19.68 -14.11 19.18
C PRO A 302 -18.40 -13.47 19.76
N LEU A 303 -17.96 -12.31 19.26
CA LEU A 303 -16.83 -11.57 19.82
C LEU A 303 -17.07 -10.05 19.75
N LEU A 304 -17.92 -9.55 20.66
CA LEU A 304 -18.22 -8.13 20.90
C LEU A 304 -16.97 -7.27 21.26
N SER A 305 -15.81 -7.89 21.51
CA SER A 305 -14.54 -7.19 21.74
C SER A 305 -13.79 -6.84 20.45
N ASN A 306 -13.96 -7.61 19.37
CA ASN A 306 -13.23 -7.40 18.11
C ASN A 306 -13.79 -6.22 17.30
N ASP A 307 -15.07 -5.91 17.50
CA ASP A 307 -15.75 -4.82 16.78
C ASP A 307 -15.21 -3.44 17.21
N LEU A 308 -14.83 -3.24 18.48
CA LEU A 308 -14.30 -1.94 18.94
C LEU A 308 -12.90 -1.66 18.38
N ASP A 309 -11.99 -2.65 18.45
CA ASP A 309 -10.63 -2.53 17.94
C ASP A 309 -10.63 -2.39 16.40
N HIS A 310 -11.45 -3.17 15.69
CA HIS A 310 -11.62 -3.06 14.24
C HIS A 310 -12.17 -1.69 13.83
N ASN A 311 -13.22 -1.21 14.50
CA ASN A 311 -13.77 0.12 14.23
C ASN A 311 -12.77 1.24 14.53
N GLN A 312 -11.95 1.09 15.56
CA GLN A 312 -10.89 2.05 15.85
C GLN A 312 -9.79 2.02 14.77
N LEU A 313 -9.41 0.83 14.30
CA LEU A 313 -8.44 0.67 13.22
C LEU A 313 -8.98 1.28 11.91
N LEU A 314 -10.24 1.00 11.59
CA LEU A 314 -10.90 1.56 10.42
C LEU A 314 -10.97 3.09 10.48
N LYS A 315 -11.26 3.66 11.66
CA LYS A 315 -11.26 5.12 11.86
C LYS A 315 -9.90 5.73 11.61
N ILE A 316 -8.82 5.12 12.11
CA ILE A 316 -7.48 5.66 11.89
C ILE A 316 -7.01 5.47 10.46
N THR A 317 -7.30 4.33 9.82
CA THR A 317 -7.04 4.10 8.40
C THR A 317 -7.73 5.16 7.54
N ASN A 318 -9.01 5.44 7.79
CA ASN A 318 -9.72 6.52 7.10
C ASN A 318 -9.08 7.89 7.33
N ARG A 319 -8.72 8.21 8.58
CA ARG A 319 -8.09 9.49 8.91
C ARG A 319 -6.77 9.68 8.17
N VAL A 320 -5.92 8.65 8.15
CA VAL A 320 -4.67 8.60 7.40
C VAL A 320 -4.91 8.81 5.91
N CYS A 321 -5.76 7.99 5.29
CA CYS A 321 -6.00 8.03 3.85
C CYS A 321 -6.58 9.37 3.40
N ASN A 322 -7.52 9.94 4.17
CA ASN A 322 -8.10 11.26 3.90
C ASN A 322 -7.02 12.35 3.97
N ARG A 323 -6.17 12.34 5.00
CA ARG A 323 -5.06 13.31 5.14
C ARG A 323 -4.06 13.19 3.99
N LEU A 324 -3.73 11.97 3.57
CA LEU A 324 -2.84 11.70 2.43
C LEU A 324 -3.44 12.20 1.11
N ARG A 325 -4.74 11.99 0.87
CA ARG A 325 -5.45 12.55 -0.30
C ARG A 325 -5.45 14.07 -0.31
N CYS A 326 -5.77 14.70 0.83
CA CYS A 326 -5.71 16.15 0.98
C CYS A 326 -4.30 16.69 0.69
N TYR A 327 -3.27 16.03 1.23
CA TYR A 327 -1.88 16.38 0.97
C TYR A 327 -1.51 16.22 -0.52
N GLN A 328 -1.87 15.10 -1.15
CA GLN A 328 -1.61 14.86 -2.58
C GLN A 328 -2.24 15.96 -3.46
N ASN A 329 -3.48 16.34 -3.18
CA ASN A 329 -4.20 17.40 -3.90
C ASN A 329 -3.58 18.80 -3.69
N GLN A 330 -2.91 19.03 -2.56
CA GLN A 330 -2.20 20.28 -2.26
C GLN A 330 -0.76 20.31 -2.80
N LYS A 331 -0.05 19.17 -2.81
CA LYS A 331 1.33 19.03 -3.29
C LYS A 331 1.49 19.52 -4.74
N HIS A 332 0.50 19.22 -5.59
CA HIS A 332 0.46 19.71 -6.97
C HIS A 332 0.30 21.23 -7.12
N LYS A 333 0.04 21.98 -6.03
CA LYS A 333 -0.13 23.45 -6.03
C LYS A 333 1.08 24.23 -5.49
N VAL A 334 2.04 23.62 -4.78
CA VAL A 334 3.00 24.36 -3.90
C VAL A 334 4.50 24.16 -4.21
N ASN A 335 4.93 23.28 -5.12
CA ASN A 335 6.38 23.03 -5.26
C ASN A 335 7.18 24.20 -5.88
N LYS A 336 7.81 25.02 -5.02
CA LYS A 336 8.93 25.93 -5.36
C LYS A 336 10.17 25.83 -4.47
N ASN A 337 10.15 25.17 -3.31
CA ASN A 337 11.31 25.16 -2.41
C ASN A 337 11.68 23.73 -2.00
N GLY A 338 12.82 23.24 -2.47
CA GLY A 338 13.37 21.90 -2.26
C GLY A 338 13.79 21.59 -0.83
N SER A 339 12.82 21.46 0.09
CA SER A 339 13.01 20.94 1.45
C SER A 339 12.18 19.67 1.64
N TYR A 340 12.84 18.55 1.95
CA TYR A 340 12.26 17.22 2.11
C TYR A 340 11.46 17.08 3.42
N ILE A 341 10.22 17.57 3.41
CA ILE A 341 9.17 17.04 4.30
C ILE A 341 8.07 16.53 3.39
N VAL A 342 8.09 15.22 3.12
CA VAL A 342 7.24 14.60 2.08
C VAL A 342 5.82 14.31 2.60
N THR A 343 5.59 14.36 3.91
CA THR A 343 4.29 14.17 4.59
C THR A 343 4.25 15.06 5.84
N THR A 344 3.05 15.38 6.36
CA THR A 344 2.93 16.21 7.57
C THR A 344 3.22 15.39 8.84
N LYS A 345 3.68 16.04 9.92
CA LYS A 345 3.88 15.39 11.23
C LYS A 345 2.62 14.68 11.73
N GLU A 346 1.44 15.20 11.38
CA GLU A 346 0.15 14.59 11.72
C GLU A 346 -0.08 13.27 10.99
N ILE A 347 0.29 13.19 9.70
CA ILE A 347 0.19 11.94 8.91
C ILE A 347 1.15 10.89 9.49
N GLU A 348 2.39 11.28 9.80
CA GLU A 348 3.37 10.38 10.41
C GLU A 348 2.87 9.85 11.76
N SER A 349 2.33 10.71 12.63
CA SER A 349 1.80 10.30 13.93
C SER A 349 0.60 9.34 13.79
N ASP A 350 -0.27 9.56 12.82
CA ASP A 350 -1.40 8.66 12.57
C ASP A 350 -0.94 7.31 12.01
N MET A 351 0.05 7.30 11.12
CA MET A 351 0.63 6.06 10.60
C MET A 351 1.29 5.26 11.72
N GLN A 352 2.02 5.90 12.64
CA GLN A 352 2.61 5.24 13.81
C GLN A 352 1.54 4.61 14.71
N GLN A 353 0.44 5.33 14.97
CA GLN A 353 -0.69 4.80 15.73
C GLN A 353 -1.34 3.60 15.01
N LEU A 354 -1.53 3.68 13.69
CA LEU A 354 -2.07 2.58 12.89
C LEU A 354 -1.18 1.35 12.98
N VAL A 355 0.13 1.52 12.82
CA VAL A 355 1.12 0.44 12.89
C VAL A 355 1.18 -0.18 14.27
N GLN A 356 1.11 0.64 15.33
CA GLN A 356 1.00 0.15 16.70
C GLN A 356 -0.22 -0.74 16.90
N MET A 357 -1.38 -0.30 16.42
CA MET A 357 -2.63 -1.08 16.55
C MET A 357 -2.54 -2.44 15.85
N VAL A 358 -2.00 -2.47 14.62
CA VAL A 358 -1.88 -3.71 13.83
C VAL A 358 -0.85 -4.66 14.44
N LEU A 359 0.31 -4.16 14.89
CA LEU A 359 1.39 -5.01 15.39
C LEU A 359 1.20 -5.49 16.84
N GLN A 360 0.50 -4.75 17.70
CA GLN A 360 0.27 -5.16 19.10
C GLN A 360 -0.82 -6.22 19.24
N LYS A 361 -1.77 -6.27 18.30
CA LYS A 361 -2.83 -7.26 18.25
C LYS A 361 -2.94 -7.78 16.83
N PRO A 362 -2.12 -8.75 16.42
CA PRO A 362 -2.31 -9.45 15.16
C PRO A 362 -3.60 -10.27 15.26
N LEU A 363 -4.73 -9.61 15.05
CA LEU A 363 -6.01 -10.23 14.74
C LEU A 363 -6.02 -10.55 13.24
N HIS A 364 -7.12 -11.09 12.73
CA HIS A 364 -7.27 -11.82 11.46
C HIS A 364 -6.77 -11.10 10.17
N GLY A 365 -7.02 -11.68 8.98
CA GLY A 365 -6.52 -11.13 7.71
C GLY A 365 -6.94 -9.68 7.40
N ALA A 366 -8.05 -9.20 7.97
CA ALA A 366 -8.60 -7.87 7.70
C ALA A 366 -7.72 -6.71 8.19
N GLU A 367 -7.01 -6.85 9.32
CA GLU A 367 -6.12 -5.80 9.82
C GLU A 367 -4.90 -5.59 8.92
N SER A 368 -4.39 -6.68 8.34
CA SER A 368 -3.31 -6.63 7.34
C SER A 368 -3.76 -5.83 6.11
N ASP A 369 -5.00 -6.00 5.67
CA ASP A 369 -5.53 -5.29 4.50
C ASP A 369 -5.72 -3.80 4.73
N MET A 370 -6.15 -3.40 5.93
CA MET A 370 -6.20 -1.98 6.30
C MET A 370 -4.81 -1.34 6.31
N GLN A 371 -3.81 -2.06 6.84
CA GLN A 371 -2.43 -1.57 6.83
C GLN A 371 -1.90 -1.43 5.40
N GLN A 372 -2.10 -2.44 4.54
CA GLN A 372 -1.67 -2.36 3.15
C GLN A 372 -2.40 -1.25 2.41
N LEU A 373 -3.70 -1.07 2.63
CA LEU A 373 -4.45 0.03 2.07
C LEU A 373 -3.86 1.39 2.49
N ALA A 374 -3.60 1.61 3.78
CA ALA A 374 -2.99 2.85 4.25
C ALA A 374 -1.60 3.10 3.62
N ARG A 375 -0.75 2.06 3.53
CA ARG A 375 0.56 2.13 2.88
C ARG A 375 0.45 2.46 1.38
N SER A 376 -0.58 1.94 0.72
CA SER A 376 -0.88 2.21 -0.68
C SER A 376 -1.23 3.70 -0.95
N PHE A 377 -2.01 4.32 -0.05
CA PHE A 377 -2.31 5.75 -0.10
C PHE A 377 -1.06 6.56 0.20
N TYR A 378 -0.23 6.09 1.14
CA TYR A 378 1.01 6.75 1.50
C TYR A 378 1.97 6.75 0.30
N TYR A 379 2.14 5.61 -0.37
CA TYR A 379 2.92 5.47 -1.59
C TYR A 379 2.48 6.48 -2.68
N CYS A 380 1.17 6.57 -2.94
CA CYS A 380 0.62 7.49 -3.95
C CYS A 380 0.85 8.97 -3.62
N ALA A 381 0.84 9.34 -2.34
CA ALA A 381 1.08 10.71 -1.90
C ALA A 381 2.58 11.05 -1.84
N TYR A 382 3.41 10.07 -1.48
CA TYR A 382 4.84 10.19 -1.32
C TYR A 382 5.55 10.28 -2.69
N SER A 383 5.31 9.30 -3.55
CA SER A 383 6.00 9.14 -4.83
C SER A 383 5.53 10.18 -5.86
N ASP A 384 6.46 10.72 -6.63
CA ASP A 384 6.12 11.59 -7.76
C ASP A 384 5.68 10.77 -9.00
N PRO A 385 5.05 11.41 -10.01
CA PRO A 385 4.54 10.69 -11.17
C PRO A 385 5.59 9.93 -12.01
N GLU A 386 6.83 10.42 -12.09
CA GLU A 386 7.90 9.77 -12.86
C GLU A 386 8.35 8.48 -12.17
N THR A 387 8.58 8.56 -10.86
CA THR A 387 8.88 7.40 -10.00
C THR A 387 7.77 6.35 -10.07
N ILE A 388 6.50 6.77 -9.99
CA ILE A 388 5.35 5.86 -10.11
C ILE A 388 5.34 5.15 -11.46
N ASN A 389 5.57 5.86 -12.56
CA ASN A 389 5.61 5.25 -13.89
C ASN A 389 6.76 4.24 -14.01
N HIS A 390 7.94 4.57 -13.49
CA HIS A 390 9.07 3.64 -13.45
C HIS A 390 8.73 2.35 -12.67
N HIS A 391 8.14 2.50 -11.49
CA HIS A 391 7.72 1.37 -10.66
C HIS A 391 6.65 0.51 -11.34
N ILE A 392 5.65 1.11 -12.00
CA ILE A 392 4.64 0.40 -12.78
C ILE A 392 5.31 -0.44 -13.86
N THR A 393 6.22 0.14 -14.64
CA THR A 393 6.95 -0.57 -15.70
C THR A 393 7.73 -1.74 -15.13
N LYS A 394 8.51 -1.53 -14.06
CA LYS A 394 9.30 -2.59 -13.41
C LYS A 394 8.44 -3.72 -12.86
N VAL A 395 7.34 -3.39 -12.19
CA VAL A 395 6.55 -4.35 -11.42
C VAL A 395 5.60 -5.15 -12.30
N LEU A 396 4.90 -4.51 -13.23
CA LEU A 396 3.86 -5.16 -14.04
C LEU A 396 4.37 -5.63 -15.40
N PHE A 397 5.30 -4.90 -16.03
CA PHE A 397 5.58 -5.06 -17.46
C PHE A 397 6.99 -5.59 -17.77
N GLU A 398 7.93 -5.55 -16.82
CA GLU A 398 9.27 -6.12 -16.97
C GLU A 398 9.40 -7.43 -16.20
N ARG A 399 9.68 -8.53 -16.91
CA ARG A 399 9.99 -9.82 -16.28
C ARG A 399 11.30 -9.74 -15.51
N VAL A 400 11.38 -10.50 -14.43
CA VAL A 400 12.62 -10.72 -13.70
C VAL A 400 13.42 -11.80 -14.41
N ILE A 401 14.69 -11.52 -14.74
CA ILE A 401 15.60 -12.40 -15.48
C ILE A 401 16.63 -13.00 -14.51
#